data_AF-A0A5N6PXH5-F1
#
_entry.id   AF-A0A5N6PXH5-F1
#
_cell.length_a   1.000
_cell.length_b   1.000
_cell.length_c   1.000
_cell.angle_alpha   90.00
_cell.angle_beta   90.00
_cell.angle_gamma   90.00
#
_symmetry.space_group_name_H-M   'P 1'
#
loop_
_entity.id
_entity.type
_entity.pdbx_description
1 polymer ?
#
loop_
_entity_poly.entity_id
_entity_poly.type
_entity_poly.pdbx_seq_one_letter_code
_entity_poly.pdbx_strand_id
1 'polypeptide(L)'
;MQSTHLKTECRRLSLKGAISKDLDLFLDVAEVLRAGGKWLCGKCMVMHALSRGCKHDNEVVLFAINSGDVEDFIVGIRKPCQVVVDTNPRHPAGLGGKVNLLEHVFSLPIQTVKSIPPSCRLLFAQVLTGALRKVVASPGSVDNWVQLLLLPRCTLRVVRPSSRQERRSGNRKSLQCSNILRALTVWKDGSGFDDLVSSLFDSVEETGGLKGECRREEDKEMDPNIKQCLRKVRDGHFTAAVKVLCSSGVAPLGDSTLKALIDKHPVVPPPSSPSNPLAQPTLVVDGECVLKCIRSFPKGTSCGRDGLRAQHLLDAVGGEGSITSSGLLASITEVVNLWLGGSCPKVLAKFVASAPLTPLLKPDKGIRPIAVGGIWRRLVSKVVMKKVGKEMTQYLGDHQFGVGVPNGAEAVQTVQTGFSTRFMRMVP
;
A
#
# COMPACT_ATOMS: atom_id res chain seq x y z
N MET A 1 -3.91 20.88 -54.07
CA MET A 1 -3.90 21.69 -52.84
C MET A 1 -2.66 21.33 -52.03
N GLN A 2 -1.84 22.33 -51.72
CA GLN A 2 -0.43 22.19 -51.36
C GLN A 2 -0.22 21.52 -49.99
N SER A 3 0.63 20.50 -49.97
CA SER A 3 1.17 19.87 -48.76
C SER A 3 2.11 20.86 -48.06
N THR A 4 1.64 21.50 -46.99
CA THR A 4 2.51 22.27 -46.09
C THR A 4 3.31 21.29 -45.21
N HIS A 5 4.35 20.72 -45.82
CA HIS A 5 5.31 19.81 -45.21
C HIS A 5 6.01 20.45 -44.00
N LEU A 6 6.17 19.67 -42.94
CA LEU A 6 7.24 19.88 -41.96
C LEU A 6 8.58 19.82 -42.71
N LYS A 7 9.10 20.99 -43.12
CA LYS A 7 10.16 21.15 -44.13
C LYS A 7 11.56 20.70 -43.70
N THR A 8 11.78 20.35 -42.42
CA THR A 8 13.07 19.85 -41.93
C THR A 8 12.90 18.65 -41.00
N GLU A 9 13.83 17.70 -41.08
CA GLU A 9 13.86 16.49 -40.25
C GLU A 9 13.91 16.84 -38.75
N CYS A 10 14.69 17.85 -38.38
CA CYS A 10 14.77 18.40 -37.02
C CYS A 10 13.38 18.82 -36.49
N ARG A 11 12.56 19.52 -37.29
CA ARG A 11 11.20 19.92 -36.90
C ARG A 11 10.26 18.74 -36.70
N ARG A 12 10.40 17.68 -37.53
CA ARG A 12 9.59 16.45 -37.37
C ARG A 12 9.92 15.76 -36.06
N LEU A 13 11.20 15.65 -35.71
CA LEU A 13 11.65 15.05 -34.46
C LEU A 13 11.23 15.88 -33.24
N SER A 14 11.35 17.21 -33.30
CA SER A 14 10.87 18.10 -32.23
C SER A 14 9.37 17.99 -32.00
N LEU A 15 8.57 18.00 -33.08
CA LEU A 15 7.11 17.87 -32.98
C LEU A 15 6.69 16.49 -32.48
N LYS A 16 7.33 15.43 -32.97
CA LYS A 16 7.14 14.06 -32.47
C LYS A 16 7.43 13.98 -30.98
N GLY A 17 8.54 14.61 -30.55
CA GLY A 17 8.94 14.72 -29.15
C GLY A 17 7.90 15.43 -28.30
N ALA A 18 7.35 16.56 -28.77
CA ALA A 18 6.31 17.31 -28.07
C ALA A 18 5.02 16.48 -27.92
N ILE A 19 4.52 15.89 -29.01
CA ILE A 19 3.32 15.04 -29.00
C ILE A 19 3.51 13.81 -28.10
N SER A 20 4.73 13.26 -27.99
CA SER A 20 5.02 12.13 -27.12
C SER A 20 5.16 12.46 -25.62
N LYS A 21 5.17 13.74 -25.25
CA LYS A 21 5.38 14.20 -23.86
C LYS A 21 4.19 14.98 -23.29
N ASP A 22 3.41 15.64 -24.13
CA ASP A 22 2.31 16.51 -23.74
C ASP A 22 0.97 15.86 -24.11
N LEU A 23 0.17 15.48 -23.10
CA LEU A 23 -1.09 14.77 -23.32
C LEU A 23 -2.14 15.67 -23.98
N ASP A 24 -2.22 16.93 -23.58
CA ASP A 24 -3.22 17.86 -24.10
C ASP A 24 -2.95 18.10 -25.59
N LEU A 25 -1.69 18.33 -25.94
CA LEU A 25 -1.26 18.41 -27.34
C LEU A 25 -1.52 17.11 -28.12
N PHE A 26 -1.28 15.94 -27.50
CA PHE A 26 -1.56 14.65 -28.14
C PHE A 26 -3.06 14.50 -28.46
N LEU A 27 -3.93 14.82 -27.50
CA LEU A 27 -5.38 14.73 -27.64
C LEU A 27 -5.91 15.75 -28.66
N ASP A 28 -5.44 16.99 -28.63
CA ASP A 28 -5.83 18.02 -29.59
C ASP A 28 -5.46 17.63 -31.02
N VAL A 29 -4.25 17.11 -31.22
CA VAL A 29 -3.81 16.64 -32.55
C VAL A 29 -4.66 15.45 -33.00
N ALA A 30 -4.93 14.50 -32.10
CA ALA A 30 -5.77 13.34 -32.36
C ALA A 30 -7.22 13.74 -32.75
N GLU A 31 -7.80 14.72 -32.06
CA GLU A 31 -9.14 15.24 -32.32
C GLU A 31 -9.22 15.95 -33.68
N VAL A 32 -8.24 16.79 -33.99
CA VAL A 32 -8.16 17.48 -35.30
C VAL A 32 -8.03 16.48 -36.45
N LEU A 33 -7.26 15.41 -36.25
CA LEU A 33 -7.11 14.33 -37.22
C LEU A 33 -8.43 13.56 -37.42
N ARG A 34 -9.13 13.24 -36.33
CA ARG A 34 -10.47 12.63 -36.37
C ARG A 34 -11.46 13.50 -37.13
N ALA A 35 -11.60 14.77 -36.74
CA ALA A 35 -12.51 15.71 -37.39
C ALA A 35 -12.17 15.92 -38.87
N GLY A 36 -10.88 15.85 -39.23
CA GLY A 36 -10.39 15.99 -40.59
C GLY A 36 -10.40 14.70 -41.43
N GLY A 37 -10.81 13.56 -40.87
CA GLY A 37 -10.79 12.26 -41.57
C GLY A 37 -9.39 11.83 -42.02
N LYS A 38 -8.37 12.10 -41.20
CA LYS A 38 -6.96 11.81 -41.49
C LYS A 38 -6.30 11.13 -40.30
N TRP A 39 -5.21 10.42 -40.52
CA TRP A 39 -4.37 9.85 -39.47
C TRP A 39 -2.91 10.28 -39.65
N LEU A 40 -2.15 10.33 -38.56
CA LEU A 40 -0.74 10.72 -38.54
C LEU A 40 0.15 9.50 -38.37
N CYS A 41 1.10 9.30 -39.30
CA CYS A 41 2.15 8.30 -39.14
C CYS A 41 3.28 8.84 -38.27
N GLY A 42 3.47 8.25 -37.08
CA GLY A 42 4.52 8.60 -36.13
C GLY A 42 5.94 8.25 -36.58
N LYS A 43 6.11 7.46 -37.64
CA LYS A 43 7.43 7.16 -38.23
C LYS A 43 7.94 8.31 -39.08
N CYS A 44 7.13 8.82 -40.01
CA CYS A 44 7.53 9.92 -40.92
C CYS A 44 6.93 11.29 -40.58
N MET A 45 6.02 11.38 -39.61
CA MET A 45 5.26 12.59 -39.26
C MET A 45 4.44 13.15 -40.44
N VAL A 46 3.83 12.27 -41.24
CA VAL A 46 2.99 12.64 -42.39
C VAL A 46 1.53 12.26 -42.11
N MET A 47 0.61 13.14 -42.50
CA MET A 47 -0.83 12.90 -42.42
C MET A 47 -1.32 12.19 -43.68
N HIS A 48 -2.17 11.18 -43.50
CA HIS A 48 -2.75 10.38 -44.56
C HIS A 48 -4.27 10.35 -44.43
N ALA A 49 -4.98 10.19 -45.55
CA ALA A 49 -6.41 9.86 -45.50
C ALA A 49 -6.59 8.46 -44.89
N LEU A 50 -7.73 8.20 -44.23
CA LEU A 50 -7.99 6.92 -43.54
C LEU A 50 -7.90 5.70 -44.48
N SER A 51 -8.19 5.87 -45.77
CA SER A 51 -8.10 4.82 -46.79
C SER A 51 -6.68 4.56 -47.33
N ARG A 52 -5.68 5.34 -46.90
CA ARG A 52 -4.31 5.25 -47.41
C ARG A 52 -3.33 4.81 -46.33
N GLY A 53 -2.56 3.75 -46.63
CA GLY A 53 -1.41 3.34 -45.84
C GLY A 53 -0.18 4.23 -46.06
N CYS A 54 0.71 4.28 -45.07
CA CYS A 54 2.01 4.91 -45.16
C CYS A 54 3.08 3.87 -45.52
N LYS A 55 3.77 4.04 -46.65
CA LYS A 55 4.83 3.14 -47.10
C LYS A 55 6.17 3.57 -46.51
N HIS A 56 6.87 2.63 -45.90
CA HIS A 56 8.26 2.71 -45.49
C HIS A 56 9.05 1.57 -46.13
N ASP A 57 10.37 1.65 -46.15
CA ASP A 57 11.24 0.77 -46.95
C ASP A 57 10.99 -0.74 -46.76
N ASN A 58 10.51 -1.16 -45.57
CA ASN A 58 10.26 -2.57 -45.24
C ASN A 58 8.82 -2.87 -44.77
N GLU A 59 7.90 -1.92 -44.80
CA GLU A 59 6.54 -2.11 -44.26
C GLU A 59 5.53 -1.07 -44.75
N VAL A 60 4.25 -1.45 -44.74
CA VAL A 60 3.14 -0.52 -44.94
C VAL A 60 2.40 -0.39 -43.62
N VAL A 61 2.44 0.81 -43.03
CA VAL A 61 1.65 1.13 -41.84
C VAL A 61 0.24 1.49 -42.29
N LEU A 62 -0.75 0.72 -41.83
CA LEU A 62 -2.16 0.97 -42.10
C LEU A 62 -2.83 1.63 -40.90
N PHE A 63 -3.84 2.44 -41.18
CA PHE A 63 -4.75 2.95 -40.15
C PHE A 63 -5.73 1.85 -39.75
N ALA A 64 -5.87 1.62 -38.45
CA ALA A 64 -6.85 0.70 -37.87
C ALA A 64 -7.40 1.32 -36.59
N ILE A 65 -8.72 1.19 -36.40
CA ILE A 65 -9.41 1.62 -35.18
C ILE A 65 -9.36 0.45 -34.21
N ASN A 66 -8.66 0.59 -33.09
CA ASN A 66 -8.47 -0.48 -32.11
C ASN A 66 -9.26 -0.22 -30.83
N SER A 67 -9.32 1.03 -30.35
CA SER A 67 -10.02 1.41 -29.12
C SER A 67 -11.32 2.19 -29.40
N GLY A 68 -11.50 2.72 -30.60
CA GLY A 68 -12.63 3.59 -30.94
C GLY A 68 -12.50 5.00 -30.37
N ASP A 69 -11.35 5.32 -29.79
CA ASP A 69 -11.03 6.61 -29.19
C ASP A 69 -10.14 7.45 -30.14
N VAL A 70 -10.02 8.75 -29.89
CA VAL A 70 -9.31 9.71 -30.75
C VAL A 70 -7.84 9.33 -30.96
N GLU A 71 -7.25 8.62 -30.00
CA GLU A 71 -5.85 8.21 -30.02
C GLU A 71 -5.48 7.27 -31.18
N ASP A 72 -6.43 6.52 -31.75
CA ASP A 72 -6.20 5.64 -32.90
C ASP A 72 -5.73 6.42 -34.14
N PHE A 73 -6.03 7.72 -34.22
CA PHE A 73 -5.66 8.59 -35.33
C PHE A 73 -4.18 9.00 -35.32
N ILE A 74 -3.41 8.66 -34.28
CA ILE A 74 -1.96 8.86 -34.21
C ILE A 74 -1.27 7.48 -34.10
N VAL A 75 -0.73 6.98 -35.21
CA VAL A 75 -0.15 5.63 -35.26
C VAL A 75 1.36 5.68 -35.05
N GLY A 76 1.86 5.00 -34.02
CA GLY A 76 3.32 4.88 -33.77
C GLY A 76 3.94 6.00 -32.93
N ILE A 77 3.13 6.89 -32.34
CA ILE A 77 3.53 7.74 -31.21
C ILE A 77 2.72 7.28 -30.01
N ARG A 78 3.38 6.96 -28.89
CA ARG A 78 2.68 6.53 -27.67
C ARG A 78 2.01 7.74 -27.02
N LYS A 79 0.75 7.59 -26.62
CA LYS A 79 0.02 8.57 -25.82
C LYS A 79 0.79 8.88 -24.52
N PRO A 80 1.02 10.16 -24.18
CA PRO A 80 1.65 10.52 -22.93
C PRO A 80 0.77 10.13 -21.74
N CYS A 81 1.32 9.47 -20.72
CA CYS A 81 0.58 9.22 -19.49
C CYS A 81 0.57 10.50 -18.63
N GLN A 82 -0.55 11.23 -18.54
CA GLN A 82 -0.71 12.21 -17.47
C GLN A 82 -1.06 11.53 -16.16
N VAL A 83 -0.36 11.99 -15.12
CA VAL A 83 -0.77 11.96 -13.73
C VAL A 83 -1.91 12.98 -13.60
N VAL A 84 -3.16 12.52 -13.69
CA VAL A 84 -4.30 13.37 -13.36
C VAL A 84 -4.66 13.15 -11.90
N VAL A 85 -4.42 14.18 -11.08
CA VAL A 85 -5.13 14.39 -9.82
C VAL A 85 -6.52 14.88 -10.24
N ASP A 86 -7.47 13.97 -10.40
CA ASP A 86 -8.84 14.35 -10.77
C ASP A 86 -9.76 14.26 -9.56
N THR A 87 -10.23 15.43 -9.12
CA THR A 87 -11.32 15.61 -8.17
C THR A 87 -12.65 15.61 -8.91
N ASN A 88 -13.06 14.48 -9.50
CA ASN A 88 -14.46 14.02 -9.59
C ASN A 88 -14.62 12.73 -10.43
N PRO A 89 -15.67 11.91 -10.19
CA PRO A 89 -15.70 10.52 -10.59
C PRO A 89 -16.42 10.32 -11.93
N ARG A 90 -15.67 10.15 -13.02
CA ARG A 90 -16.12 9.38 -14.19
C ARG A 90 -14.94 8.57 -14.74
N HIS A 91 -14.82 7.34 -14.23
CA HIS A 91 -13.76 6.41 -14.62
C HIS A 91 -14.10 5.63 -15.89
N PRO A 92 -13.10 5.31 -16.75
CA PRO A 92 -13.22 4.27 -17.75
C PRO A 92 -13.36 2.89 -17.06
N ALA A 93 -14.36 2.12 -17.48
CA ALA A 93 -14.71 0.82 -16.94
C ALA A 93 -13.61 -0.23 -17.22
N GLY A 94 -13.04 -0.82 -16.17
CA GLY A 94 -12.04 -1.90 -16.29
C GLY A 94 -11.08 -1.94 -15.11
N LEU A 95 -10.04 -1.07 -15.11
CA LEU A 95 -9.07 -0.99 -14.01
C LEU A 95 -9.61 -0.26 -12.76
N GLY A 96 -10.57 0.66 -12.93
CA GLY A 96 -11.17 1.40 -11.82
C GLY A 96 -11.88 0.49 -10.81
N GLY A 97 -12.48 -0.61 -11.26
CA GLY A 97 -13.31 -1.48 -10.42
C GLY A 97 -12.57 -2.06 -9.21
N LYS A 98 -11.41 -2.70 -9.41
CA LYS A 98 -10.67 -3.36 -8.31
C LYS A 98 -9.83 -2.42 -7.47
N VAL A 99 -9.41 -1.30 -8.04
CA VAL A 99 -8.76 -0.22 -7.27
C VAL A 99 -9.79 0.43 -6.34
N ASN A 100 -10.99 0.70 -6.83
CA ASN A 100 -12.11 1.18 -6.01
C ASN A 100 -12.53 0.13 -4.98
N LEU A 101 -12.43 -1.16 -5.30
CA LEU A 101 -12.67 -2.23 -4.34
C LEU A 101 -11.75 -2.15 -3.12
N LEU A 102 -10.44 -1.92 -3.32
CA LEU A 102 -9.51 -1.71 -2.20
C LEU A 102 -9.93 -0.53 -1.33
N GLU A 103 -10.35 0.57 -1.95
CA GLU A 103 -10.78 1.77 -1.26
C GLU A 103 -12.01 1.52 -0.39
N HIS A 104 -13.05 0.90 -0.96
CA HIS A 104 -14.26 0.51 -0.24
C HIS A 104 -13.95 -0.48 0.88
N VAL A 105 -13.26 -1.59 0.61
CA VAL A 105 -12.99 -2.61 1.64
C VAL A 105 -12.10 -2.05 2.77
N PHE A 106 -11.14 -1.17 2.46
CA PHE A 106 -10.30 -0.54 3.49
C PHE A 106 -11.03 0.50 4.34
N SER A 107 -12.14 1.07 3.85
CA SER A 107 -13.01 1.93 4.67
C SER A 107 -13.89 1.15 5.65
N LEU A 108 -14.09 -0.16 5.44
CA LEU A 108 -14.92 -0.97 6.33
C LEU A 108 -14.26 -1.16 7.71
N PRO A 109 -15.00 -1.07 8.82
CA PRO A 109 -14.50 -1.22 10.18
C PRO A 109 -14.27 -2.69 10.57
N ILE A 110 -13.63 -3.46 9.69
CA ILE A 110 -13.36 -4.89 9.86
C ILE A 110 -12.11 -5.08 10.73
N GLN A 111 -12.24 -5.90 11.77
CA GLN A 111 -11.13 -6.28 12.62
C GLN A 111 -10.63 -7.67 12.23
N THR A 112 -9.32 -7.84 12.12
CA THR A 112 -8.68 -9.15 11.97
C THR A 112 -8.20 -9.68 13.32
N VAL A 113 -8.22 -11.01 13.50
CA VAL A 113 -7.74 -11.67 14.71
C VAL A 113 -6.28 -11.29 15.00
N LYS A 114 -5.89 -11.24 16.29
CA LYS A 114 -4.51 -10.87 16.67
C LYS A 114 -3.48 -11.94 16.31
N SER A 115 -3.88 -13.21 16.35
CA SER A 115 -3.10 -14.40 16.03
C SER A 115 -4.03 -15.42 15.38
N ILE A 116 -3.48 -16.21 14.46
CA ILE A 116 -4.19 -17.27 13.74
C ILE A 116 -4.35 -18.47 14.68
N PRO A 117 -5.58 -18.99 14.87
CA PRO A 117 -5.80 -20.21 15.65
C PRO A 117 -4.92 -21.36 15.15
N PRO A 118 -4.29 -22.17 16.04
CA PRO A 118 -3.35 -23.21 15.64
C PRO A 118 -3.84 -24.13 14.51
N SER A 119 -5.09 -24.57 14.59
CA SER A 119 -5.77 -25.41 13.59
C SER A 119 -5.90 -24.75 12.20
N CYS A 120 -5.89 -23.43 12.11
CA CYS A 120 -6.03 -22.68 10.85
C CYS A 120 -4.68 -22.36 10.19
N ARG A 121 -3.56 -22.46 10.93
CA ARG A 121 -2.25 -21.93 10.50
C ARG A 121 -1.75 -22.58 9.21
N LEU A 122 -1.86 -23.90 9.11
CA LEU A 122 -1.39 -24.63 7.93
C LEU A 122 -2.17 -24.23 6.67
N LEU A 123 -3.50 -24.19 6.75
CA LEU A 123 -4.34 -23.80 5.61
C LEU A 123 -4.11 -22.34 5.22
N PHE A 124 -3.96 -21.43 6.19
CA PHE A 124 -3.59 -20.05 5.93
C PHE A 124 -2.23 -19.94 5.23
N ALA A 125 -1.21 -20.69 5.68
CA ALA A 125 0.10 -20.71 5.06
C ALA A 125 0.03 -21.17 3.59
N GLN A 126 -0.77 -22.20 3.28
CA GLN A 126 -1.01 -22.66 1.91
C GLN A 126 -1.70 -21.59 1.06
N VAL A 127 -2.77 -20.99 1.56
CA VAL A 127 -3.54 -19.94 0.87
C VAL A 127 -2.67 -18.71 0.60
N LEU A 128 -1.90 -18.25 1.60
CA LEU A 128 -0.97 -17.14 1.45
C LEU A 128 0.13 -17.46 0.44
N THR A 129 0.71 -18.67 0.49
CA THR A 129 1.70 -19.13 -0.50
C THR A 129 1.14 -19.06 -1.92
N GLY A 130 -0.09 -19.54 -2.13
CA GLY A 130 -0.76 -19.46 -3.43
C GLY A 130 -0.96 -18.03 -3.93
N ALA A 131 -1.42 -17.13 -3.05
CA ALA A 131 -1.58 -15.71 -3.39
C ALA A 131 -0.25 -15.02 -3.74
N LEU A 132 0.81 -15.31 -2.98
CA LEU A 132 2.16 -14.79 -3.24
C LEU A 132 2.69 -15.30 -4.59
N ARG A 133 2.57 -16.61 -4.88
CA ARG A 133 3.01 -17.18 -6.15
C ARG A 133 2.28 -16.60 -7.36
N LYS A 134 0.99 -16.28 -7.26
CA LYS A 134 0.26 -15.57 -8.33
C LYS A 134 0.87 -14.18 -8.60
N VAL A 135 1.23 -13.44 -7.55
CA VAL A 135 1.92 -12.15 -7.70
C VAL A 135 3.31 -12.33 -8.32
N VAL A 136 4.06 -13.36 -7.91
CA VAL A 136 5.38 -13.66 -8.47
C VAL A 136 5.30 -14.02 -9.95
N ALA A 137 4.33 -14.85 -10.33
CA ALA A 137 4.12 -15.27 -11.72
C ALA A 137 3.68 -14.13 -12.64
N SER A 138 2.96 -13.13 -12.11
CA SER A 138 2.53 -11.96 -12.88
C SER A 138 2.58 -10.68 -12.03
N PRO A 139 3.77 -10.07 -11.88
CA PRO A 139 3.94 -8.87 -11.04
C PRO A 139 3.20 -7.65 -11.57
N GLY A 140 2.94 -7.60 -12.88
CA GLY A 140 2.18 -6.52 -13.51
C GLY A 140 0.66 -6.61 -13.27
N SER A 141 0.14 -7.74 -12.78
CA SER A 141 -1.29 -7.94 -12.58
C SER A 141 -1.80 -7.23 -11.32
N VAL A 142 -2.52 -6.12 -11.51
CA VAL A 142 -3.19 -5.38 -10.43
C VAL A 142 -4.08 -6.31 -9.60
N ASP A 143 -4.77 -7.24 -10.25
CA ASP A 143 -5.69 -8.18 -9.64
C ASP A 143 -5.03 -9.08 -8.60
N ASN A 144 -3.86 -9.63 -8.94
CA ASN A 144 -3.11 -10.52 -8.04
C ASN A 144 -2.67 -9.75 -6.77
N TRP A 145 -2.26 -8.50 -6.94
CA TRP A 145 -1.90 -7.63 -5.81
C TRP A 145 -3.11 -7.25 -4.96
N VAL A 146 -4.25 -6.90 -5.57
CA VAL A 146 -5.49 -6.59 -4.86
C VAL A 146 -5.93 -7.79 -4.02
N GLN A 147 -5.94 -9.00 -4.60
CA GLN A 147 -6.25 -10.21 -3.85
C GLN A 147 -5.27 -10.43 -2.69
N LEU A 148 -3.96 -10.29 -2.90
CA LEU A 148 -2.97 -10.42 -1.82
C LEU A 148 -3.22 -9.41 -0.68
N LEU A 149 -3.57 -8.17 -1.00
CA LEU A 149 -3.81 -7.11 -0.02
C LEU A 149 -5.14 -7.28 0.74
N LEU A 150 -6.15 -7.90 0.11
CA LEU A 150 -7.47 -8.16 0.72
C LEU A 150 -7.56 -9.49 1.46
N LEU A 151 -6.62 -10.41 1.22
CA LEU A 151 -6.59 -11.75 1.82
C LEU A 151 -6.80 -11.76 3.35
N PRO A 152 -6.13 -10.90 4.16
CA PRO A 152 -6.34 -10.91 5.61
C PRO A 152 -7.75 -10.43 6.00
N ARG A 153 -8.31 -9.44 5.29
CA ARG A 153 -9.66 -8.92 5.54
C ARG A 153 -10.74 -9.93 5.16
N CYS A 154 -10.50 -10.75 4.13
CA CYS A 154 -11.44 -11.79 3.71
C CYS A 154 -11.41 -13.01 4.63
N THR A 155 -10.22 -13.42 5.09
CA THR A 155 -10.02 -14.74 5.74
C THR A 155 -9.84 -14.70 7.25
N LEU A 156 -9.38 -13.59 7.83
CA LEU A 156 -8.98 -13.52 9.25
C LEU A 156 -9.90 -12.63 10.11
N ARG A 157 -11.15 -12.42 9.68
CA ARG A 157 -12.14 -11.56 10.36
C ARG A 157 -12.44 -12.03 11.77
N VAL A 158 -12.59 -11.09 12.70
CA VAL A 158 -13.12 -11.36 14.04
C VAL A 158 -14.64 -11.54 13.94
N VAL A 159 -15.13 -12.72 14.32
CA VAL A 159 -16.55 -13.01 14.37
C VAL A 159 -17.16 -12.43 15.64
N ARG A 160 -18.31 -11.77 15.51
CA ARG A 160 -19.13 -11.33 16.64
C ARG A 160 -20.14 -12.43 16.99
N PRO A 161 -20.15 -12.94 18.23
CA PRO A 161 -21.17 -13.89 18.67
C PRO A 161 -22.57 -13.26 18.64
N SER A 162 -23.52 -13.93 18.01
CA SER A 162 -24.92 -13.50 17.89
C SER A 162 -25.77 -14.00 19.06
N SER A 163 -25.42 -15.14 19.66
CA SER A 163 -26.18 -15.74 20.77
C SER A 163 -25.41 -15.78 22.11
N ARG A 164 -26.14 -15.90 23.23
CA ARG A 164 -25.54 -16.09 24.57
C ARG A 164 -24.69 -17.36 24.63
N GLN A 165 -25.09 -18.41 23.91
CA GLN A 165 -24.37 -19.67 23.82
C GLN A 165 -23.02 -19.51 23.11
N GLU A 166 -22.99 -18.76 22.01
CA GLU A 166 -21.75 -18.47 21.26
C GLU A 166 -20.76 -17.60 22.05
N ARG A 167 -21.25 -16.78 22.99
CA ARG A 167 -20.38 -15.94 23.84
C ARG A 167 -19.54 -16.73 24.83
N ARG A 168 -19.92 -17.98 25.14
CA ARG A 168 -19.14 -18.85 26.02
C ARG A 168 -17.75 -19.08 25.41
N SER A 169 -16.70 -18.99 26.24
CA SER A 169 -15.30 -18.95 25.77
C SER A 169 -14.92 -20.08 24.79
N GLY A 170 -15.34 -21.32 25.07
CA GLY A 170 -15.12 -22.46 24.18
C GLY A 170 -15.82 -22.31 22.82
N ASN A 171 -17.12 -22.02 22.86
CA ASN A 171 -17.94 -21.85 21.65
C ASN A 171 -17.44 -20.69 20.79
N ARG A 172 -17.06 -19.57 21.41
CA ARG A 172 -16.48 -18.42 20.69
C ARG A 172 -15.22 -18.78 19.94
N LYS A 173 -14.31 -19.53 20.58
CA LYS A 173 -13.06 -19.98 19.92
C LYS A 173 -13.36 -20.93 18.77
N SER A 174 -14.28 -21.88 18.97
CA SER A 174 -14.71 -22.82 17.94
C SER A 174 -15.35 -22.11 16.75
N LEU A 175 -16.29 -21.20 16.99
CA LEU A 175 -16.94 -20.37 15.98
C LEU A 175 -15.94 -19.55 15.17
N GLN A 176 -15.01 -18.89 15.86
CA GLN A 176 -13.95 -18.12 15.22
C GLN A 176 -13.05 -18.99 14.32
N CYS A 177 -12.70 -20.18 14.79
CA CYS A 177 -11.90 -21.15 14.03
C CYS A 177 -12.66 -21.66 12.79
N SER A 178 -13.91 -22.08 12.97
CA SER A 178 -14.77 -22.57 11.88
C SER A 178 -14.97 -21.51 10.79
N ASN A 179 -15.20 -20.26 11.18
CA ASN A 179 -15.35 -19.16 10.22
C ASN A 179 -14.08 -18.88 9.42
N ILE A 180 -12.90 -18.88 10.07
CA ILE A 180 -11.61 -18.72 9.39
C ILE A 180 -11.36 -19.88 8.43
N LEU A 181 -11.56 -21.12 8.86
CA LEU A 181 -11.39 -22.30 8.01
C LEU A 181 -12.30 -22.26 6.79
N ARG A 182 -13.59 -21.94 6.97
CA ARG A 182 -14.54 -21.77 5.86
C ARG A 182 -14.05 -20.72 4.87
N ALA A 183 -13.66 -19.54 5.35
CA ALA A 183 -13.19 -18.47 4.49
C ALA A 183 -11.90 -18.85 3.73
N LEU A 184 -11.00 -19.59 4.36
CA LEU A 184 -9.79 -20.09 3.71
C LEU A 184 -10.06 -21.15 2.65
N THR A 185 -11.01 -22.06 2.89
CA THR A 185 -11.44 -23.06 1.90
C THR A 185 -12.05 -22.37 0.69
N VAL A 186 -13.01 -21.46 0.90
CA VAL A 186 -13.65 -20.67 -0.18
C VAL A 186 -12.62 -19.88 -0.99
N TRP A 187 -11.62 -19.30 -0.33
CA TRP A 187 -10.52 -18.63 -1.03
C TRP A 187 -9.69 -19.60 -1.89
N LYS A 188 -9.37 -20.78 -1.35
CA LYS A 188 -8.52 -21.79 -2.00
C LYS A 188 -9.16 -22.34 -3.27
N ASP A 189 -10.48 -22.44 -3.31
CA ASP A 189 -11.24 -22.95 -4.47
C ASP A 189 -11.16 -22.02 -5.70
N GLY A 190 -10.65 -20.80 -5.54
CA GLY A 190 -10.22 -19.92 -6.64
C GLY A 190 -11.30 -19.02 -7.21
N SER A 191 -12.58 -19.38 -7.08
CA SER A 191 -13.74 -18.55 -7.45
C SER A 191 -14.34 -17.76 -6.29
N GLY A 192 -14.08 -18.16 -5.05
CA GLY A 192 -14.74 -17.59 -3.86
C GLY A 192 -14.22 -16.24 -3.40
N PHE A 193 -13.32 -15.58 -4.15
CA PHE A 193 -12.83 -14.25 -3.79
C PHE A 193 -13.97 -13.22 -3.77
N ASP A 194 -14.78 -13.19 -4.84
CA ASP A 194 -15.87 -12.23 -4.96
C ASP A 194 -16.96 -12.48 -3.90
N ASP A 195 -17.29 -13.75 -3.62
CA ASP A 195 -18.21 -14.14 -2.54
C ASP A 195 -17.72 -13.66 -1.16
N LEU A 196 -16.42 -13.84 -0.88
CA LEU A 196 -15.84 -13.39 0.37
C LEU A 196 -15.89 -11.88 0.49
N VAL A 197 -15.62 -11.15 -0.59
CA VAL A 197 -15.67 -9.68 -0.62
C VAL A 197 -17.10 -9.17 -0.47
N SER A 198 -18.08 -9.74 -1.17
CA SER A 198 -19.51 -9.42 -1.00
C SER A 198 -19.93 -9.60 0.46
N SER A 199 -19.55 -10.72 1.08
CA SER A 199 -19.83 -10.97 2.50
C SER A 199 -19.16 -9.97 3.47
N LEU A 200 -18.18 -9.18 3.02
CA LEU A 200 -17.62 -8.09 3.83
C LEU A 200 -18.61 -6.93 3.91
N PHE A 201 -19.25 -6.59 2.80
CA PHE A 201 -20.21 -5.50 2.71
C PHE A 201 -21.49 -5.85 3.47
N ASP A 202 -22.05 -7.05 3.25
CA ASP A 202 -23.28 -7.51 3.93
C ASP A 202 -23.15 -7.45 5.46
N SER A 203 -21.99 -7.89 5.98
CA SER A 203 -21.75 -7.92 7.43
C SER A 203 -21.75 -6.53 8.10
N VAL A 204 -21.48 -5.47 7.33
CA VAL A 204 -21.49 -4.08 7.81
C VAL A 204 -22.91 -3.52 7.79
N GLU A 205 -23.69 -3.83 6.76
CA GLU A 205 -25.10 -3.43 6.65
C GLU A 205 -25.94 -4.04 7.78
N GLU A 206 -25.76 -5.33 8.06
CA GLU A 206 -26.43 -6.02 9.18
C GLU A 206 -26.07 -5.39 10.55
N THR A 207 -24.82 -4.95 10.72
CA THR A 207 -24.37 -4.27 11.94
C THR A 207 -24.93 -2.85 12.04
N GLY A 208 -25.23 -2.19 10.92
CA GLY A 208 -25.83 -0.86 10.86
C GLY A 208 -27.31 -0.85 11.25
N GLY A 209 -28.05 -1.92 10.92
CA GLY A 209 -29.47 -2.10 11.28
C GLY A 209 -29.72 -2.52 12.73
N LEU A 210 -28.80 -3.28 13.34
CA LEU A 210 -28.91 -3.76 14.72
C LEU A 210 -28.18 -2.85 15.71
N LYS A 211 -28.63 -1.59 15.85
CA LYS A 211 -28.16 -0.69 16.93
C LYS A 211 -28.68 -1.08 18.33
N GLY A 212 -29.53 -2.11 18.43
CA GLY A 212 -30.07 -2.63 19.68
C GLY A 212 -29.21 -3.72 20.33
N GLU A 213 -28.79 -3.45 21.57
CA GLU A 213 -28.73 -4.46 22.64
C GLU A 213 -27.68 -5.58 22.56
N CYS A 214 -26.37 -5.25 22.52
CA CYS A 214 -25.43 -6.07 23.29
C CYS A 214 -24.11 -5.43 23.70
N ARG A 215 -24.19 -4.34 24.46
CA ARG A 215 -23.09 -3.93 25.34
C ARG A 215 -23.60 -4.03 26.76
N ARG A 216 -22.81 -4.60 27.69
CA ARG A 216 -23.13 -4.47 29.12
C ARG A 216 -23.22 -2.98 29.43
N GLU A 217 -24.18 -2.56 30.27
CA GLU A 217 -24.28 -1.16 30.69
C GLU A 217 -22.98 -0.70 31.39
N GLU A 218 -22.32 -1.60 32.13
CA GLU A 218 -20.97 -1.43 32.71
C GLU A 218 -19.89 -1.03 31.67
N ASP A 219 -20.03 -1.47 30.42
CA ASP A 219 -19.09 -1.20 29.33
C ASP A 219 -19.31 0.18 28.68
N LYS A 220 -20.34 0.94 29.08
CA LYS A 220 -20.50 2.34 28.64
C LYS A 220 -19.81 3.33 29.57
N GLU A 221 -19.66 2.99 30.85
CA GLU A 221 -19.21 3.93 31.89
C GLU A 221 -17.69 3.91 32.13
N MET A 222 -17.04 2.77 31.90
CA MET A 222 -15.59 2.66 32.20
C MET A 222 -14.72 3.46 31.22
N ASP A 223 -13.77 4.22 31.78
CA ASP A 223 -12.81 5.04 31.05
C ASP A 223 -12.12 4.26 29.89
N PRO A 224 -11.99 4.85 28.70
CA PRO A 224 -11.43 4.17 27.52
C PRO A 224 -9.98 3.74 27.70
N ASN A 225 -9.16 4.48 28.45
CA ASN A 225 -7.80 4.10 28.79
C ASN A 225 -7.78 2.91 29.74
N ILE A 226 -8.70 2.83 30.72
CA ILE A 226 -8.81 1.65 31.60
C ILE A 226 -9.16 0.40 30.77
N LYS A 227 -10.15 0.50 29.88
CA LYS A 227 -10.49 -0.60 28.93
C LYS A 227 -9.28 -1.02 28.11
N GLN A 228 -8.54 -0.06 27.58
CA GLN A 228 -7.37 -0.32 26.75
C GLN A 228 -6.19 -0.89 27.55
N CYS A 229 -5.99 -0.45 28.79
CA CYS A 229 -5.00 -0.96 29.74
C CYS A 229 -5.27 -2.44 30.02
N LEU A 230 -6.49 -2.80 30.42
CA LEU A 230 -6.89 -4.19 30.67
C LEU A 230 -6.65 -5.07 29.44
N ARG A 231 -6.94 -4.55 28.23
CA ARG A 231 -6.61 -5.27 26.98
C ARG A 231 -5.10 -5.51 26.82
N LYS A 232 -4.26 -4.52 27.12
CA LYS A 232 -2.80 -4.64 27.01
C LYS A 232 -2.22 -5.60 28.07
N VAL A 233 -2.74 -5.58 29.29
CA VAL A 233 -2.38 -6.54 30.35
C VAL A 233 -2.69 -7.98 29.90
N ARG A 234 -3.89 -8.22 29.36
CA ARG A 234 -4.28 -9.54 28.83
C ARG A 234 -3.40 -10.03 27.67
N ASP A 235 -2.81 -9.11 26.92
CA ASP A 235 -1.88 -9.42 25.84
C ASP A 235 -0.42 -9.63 26.35
N GLY A 236 -0.15 -9.42 27.64
CA GLY A 236 1.19 -9.47 28.24
C GLY A 236 2.05 -8.23 27.98
N HIS A 237 1.44 -7.11 27.57
CA HIS A 237 2.15 -5.86 27.25
C HIS A 237 2.08 -4.88 28.43
N PHE A 238 2.70 -5.22 29.56
CA PHE A 238 2.60 -4.44 30.80
C PHE A 238 3.10 -3.00 30.65
N THR A 239 4.26 -2.78 30.02
CA THR A 239 4.79 -1.42 29.76
C THR A 239 3.83 -0.58 28.91
N ALA A 240 3.20 -1.18 27.90
CA ALA A 240 2.21 -0.49 27.07
C ALA A 240 0.92 -0.21 27.85
N ALA A 241 0.54 -1.10 28.78
CA ALA A 241 -0.63 -0.91 29.64
C ALA A 241 -0.46 0.32 30.55
N VAL A 242 0.71 0.46 31.19
CA VAL A 242 1.05 1.64 32.02
C VAL A 242 1.04 2.91 31.19
N LYS A 243 1.68 2.91 30.01
CA LYS A 243 1.69 4.08 29.10
C LYS A 243 0.29 4.51 28.66
N VAL A 244 -0.64 3.56 28.51
CA VAL A 244 -2.04 3.86 28.17
C VAL A 244 -2.75 4.57 29.32
N LEU A 245 -2.50 4.19 30.58
CA LEU A 245 -3.11 4.85 31.73
C LEU A 245 -2.67 6.31 31.86
N CYS A 246 -1.41 6.61 31.54
CA CYS A 246 -0.88 7.97 31.55
C CYS A 246 -1.19 8.79 30.27
N SER A 247 -1.92 8.22 29.32
CA SER A 247 -2.21 8.87 28.04
C SER A 247 -3.35 9.87 28.16
N SER A 248 -3.25 11.02 27.47
CA SER A 248 -4.39 11.94 27.31
C SER A 248 -5.49 11.38 26.38
N GLY A 249 -5.31 10.18 25.84
CA GLY A 249 -6.30 9.48 25.04
C GLY A 249 -6.20 9.75 23.54
N VAL A 250 -7.24 9.32 22.81
CA VAL A 250 -7.39 9.53 21.36
C VAL A 250 -8.35 10.69 21.15
N ALA A 251 -8.02 11.61 20.25
CA ALA A 251 -8.89 12.73 19.91
C ALA A 251 -10.23 12.21 19.34
N PRO A 252 -11.37 12.85 19.69
CA PRO A 252 -12.67 12.43 19.18
C PRO A 252 -12.72 12.60 17.66
N LEU A 253 -13.52 11.74 17.01
CA LEU A 253 -13.79 11.88 15.59
C LEU A 253 -14.66 13.12 15.37
N GLY A 254 -14.18 14.05 14.55
CA GLY A 254 -14.89 15.27 14.19
C GLY A 254 -14.06 16.17 13.28
N ASP A 255 -14.70 17.21 12.74
CA ASP A 255 -14.09 18.09 11.73
C ASP A 255 -12.88 18.85 12.26
N SER A 256 -12.90 19.23 13.54
CA SER A 256 -11.75 19.88 14.19
C SER A 256 -10.52 18.97 14.24
N THR A 257 -10.70 17.70 14.61
CA THR A 257 -9.64 16.69 14.60
C THR A 257 -9.14 16.44 13.18
N LEU A 258 -10.05 16.33 12.20
CA LEU A 258 -9.68 16.13 10.80
C LEU A 258 -8.87 17.31 10.26
N LYS A 259 -9.32 18.54 10.50
CA LYS A 259 -8.60 19.76 10.11
C LYS A 259 -7.21 19.81 10.74
N ALA A 260 -7.09 19.58 12.03
CA ALA A 260 -5.80 19.55 12.72
C ALA A 260 -4.85 18.45 12.22
N LEU A 261 -5.38 17.35 11.67
CA LEU A 261 -4.58 16.34 10.99
C LEU A 261 -4.12 16.83 9.62
N ILE A 262 -5.01 17.41 8.81
CA ILE A 262 -4.70 17.99 7.49
C ILE A 262 -3.63 19.07 7.62
N ASP A 263 -3.76 19.98 8.58
CA ASP A 263 -2.83 21.09 8.81
C ASP A 263 -1.39 20.61 9.13
N LYS A 264 -1.24 19.37 9.62
CA LYS A 264 0.08 18.76 9.91
C LYS A 264 0.72 18.06 8.70
N HIS A 265 -0.01 17.93 7.61
CA HIS A 265 0.44 17.28 6.39
C HIS A 265 0.57 18.33 5.28
N PRO A 266 1.79 18.87 5.04
CA PRO A 266 1.99 19.81 3.95
C PRO A 266 1.72 19.11 2.61
N VAL A 267 0.92 19.74 1.75
CA VAL A 267 0.71 19.26 0.37
C VAL A 267 1.92 19.69 -0.45
N VAL A 268 2.97 18.87 -0.41
CA VAL A 268 4.19 19.08 -1.19
C VAL A 268 4.14 18.15 -2.41
N PRO A 269 4.52 18.62 -3.62
CA PRO A 269 4.67 17.73 -4.77
C PRO A 269 5.64 16.58 -4.45
N PRO A 270 5.44 15.39 -5.03
CA PRO A 270 6.36 14.27 -4.83
C PRO A 270 7.80 14.68 -5.16
N PRO A 271 8.80 14.16 -4.44
CA PRO A 271 10.19 14.43 -4.77
C PRO A 271 10.48 14.02 -6.21
N SER A 272 11.10 14.93 -6.98
CA SER A 272 11.51 14.67 -8.36
C SER A 272 12.55 13.55 -8.37
N SER A 273 12.28 12.49 -9.14
CA SER A 273 13.27 11.45 -9.35
C SER A 273 14.47 12.04 -10.10
N PRO A 274 15.72 11.68 -9.75
CA PRO A 274 16.89 12.14 -10.50
C PRO A 274 16.76 11.72 -11.98
N SER A 275 17.12 12.62 -12.87
CA SER A 275 16.97 12.48 -14.34
C SER A 275 17.79 11.33 -14.93
N ASN A 276 18.79 10.85 -14.19
CA ASN A 276 19.56 9.65 -14.52
C ASN A 276 19.72 8.83 -13.23
N PRO A 277 18.82 7.87 -12.93
CA PRO A 277 19.15 6.88 -11.91
C PRO A 277 20.38 6.14 -12.44
N LEU A 278 21.51 6.29 -11.75
CA LEU A 278 22.63 5.36 -11.94
C LEU A 278 22.02 3.96 -11.90
N ALA A 279 22.37 3.12 -12.88
CA ALA A 279 21.90 1.74 -12.96
C ALA A 279 22.49 0.94 -11.78
N GLN A 280 22.00 1.23 -10.58
CA GLN A 280 22.37 0.51 -9.38
C GLN A 280 21.60 -0.81 -9.40
N PRO A 281 22.27 -1.92 -9.10
CA PRO A 281 21.60 -3.21 -9.03
C PRO A 281 20.50 -3.15 -7.98
N THR A 282 19.33 -3.70 -8.33
CA THR A 282 18.22 -3.86 -7.39
C THR A 282 18.70 -4.61 -6.15
N LEU A 283 18.33 -4.12 -4.97
CA LEU A 283 18.62 -4.82 -3.72
C LEU A 283 17.91 -6.19 -3.71
N VAL A 284 18.68 -7.26 -3.61
CA VAL A 284 18.17 -8.64 -3.49
C VAL A 284 18.53 -9.21 -2.12
N VAL A 285 17.58 -9.91 -1.51
CA VAL A 285 17.75 -10.56 -0.21
C VAL A 285 17.37 -12.04 -0.23
N ASP A 286 17.99 -12.80 0.67
CA ASP A 286 17.69 -14.20 0.92
C ASP A 286 16.58 -14.39 1.97
N GLY A 287 16.09 -15.63 2.08
CA GLY A 287 15.01 -15.98 3.01
C GLY A 287 15.42 -15.91 4.48
N GLU A 288 16.70 -16.10 4.81
CA GLU A 288 17.18 -15.99 6.19
C GLU A 288 17.09 -14.53 6.68
N CYS A 289 17.47 -13.59 5.83
CA CYS A 289 17.35 -12.16 6.08
C CYS A 289 15.89 -11.76 6.34
N VAL A 290 14.98 -12.22 5.47
CA VAL A 290 13.53 -11.98 5.59
C VAL A 290 12.97 -12.60 6.87
N LEU A 291 13.31 -13.85 7.17
CA LEU A 291 12.85 -14.55 8.39
C LEU A 291 13.30 -13.81 9.65
N LYS A 292 14.57 -13.39 9.73
CA LYS A 292 15.08 -12.59 10.83
C LYS A 292 14.30 -11.26 10.96
N CYS A 293 13.94 -10.63 9.84
CA CYS A 293 13.13 -9.40 9.86
C CYS A 293 11.70 -9.66 10.37
N ILE A 294 11.05 -10.75 9.95
CA ILE A 294 9.73 -11.15 10.46
C ILE A 294 9.78 -11.42 11.98
N ARG A 295 10.78 -12.18 12.44
CA ARG A 295 10.98 -12.50 13.88
C ARG A 295 11.28 -11.28 14.75
N SER A 296 11.87 -10.24 14.17
CA SER A 296 12.22 -9.01 14.88
C SER A 296 11.10 -7.98 15.04
N PHE A 297 9.87 -8.28 14.58
CA PHE A 297 8.72 -7.43 14.90
C PHE A 297 8.35 -7.57 16.39
N PRO A 298 8.15 -6.46 17.12
CA PRO A 298 7.66 -6.52 18.49
C PRO A 298 6.30 -7.21 18.57
N LYS A 299 6.09 -8.01 19.62
CA LYS A 299 4.79 -8.63 19.89
C LYS A 299 3.71 -7.56 20.03
N GLY A 300 2.52 -7.84 19.50
CA GLY A 300 1.42 -6.87 19.50
C GLY A 300 1.56 -5.71 18.52
N THR A 301 2.47 -5.80 17.55
CA THR A 301 2.57 -4.83 16.45
C THR A 301 1.21 -4.64 15.76
N SER A 302 0.77 -3.39 15.67
CA SER A 302 -0.48 -3.01 14.97
C SER A 302 -0.38 -3.26 13.46
N CYS A 303 -1.52 -3.59 12.84
CA CYS A 303 -1.67 -3.75 11.40
C CYS A 303 -2.00 -2.42 10.70
N GLY A 304 -1.81 -2.38 9.38
CA GLY A 304 -2.29 -1.31 8.52
C GLY A 304 -3.75 -1.52 8.09
N ARG A 305 -4.16 -0.85 7.01
CA ARG A 305 -5.52 -0.94 6.44
C ARG A 305 -5.83 -2.34 5.90
N ASP A 306 -4.83 -3.05 5.39
CA ASP A 306 -4.91 -4.45 4.91
C ASP A 306 -5.26 -5.47 6.01
N GLY A 307 -5.12 -5.12 7.28
CA GLY A 307 -5.43 -6.02 8.40
C GLY A 307 -4.43 -7.16 8.61
N LEU A 308 -3.36 -7.24 7.80
CA LEU A 308 -2.26 -8.19 8.00
C LEU A 308 -1.47 -7.78 9.25
N ARG A 309 -1.09 -8.74 10.08
CA ARG A 309 -0.22 -8.53 11.26
C ARG A 309 1.09 -9.28 11.08
N ALA A 310 2.17 -8.76 11.67
CA ALA A 310 3.43 -9.49 11.75
C ALA A 310 3.24 -10.86 12.44
N GLN A 311 2.35 -10.94 13.43
CA GLN A 311 1.98 -12.19 14.09
C GLN A 311 1.34 -13.20 13.12
N HIS A 312 0.59 -12.77 12.10
CA HIS A 312 0.03 -13.69 11.10
C HIS A 312 1.13 -14.35 10.28
N LEU A 313 2.16 -13.59 9.89
CA LEU A 313 3.32 -14.14 9.19
C LEU A 313 4.11 -15.11 10.09
N LEU A 314 4.30 -14.76 11.37
CA LEU A 314 4.94 -15.65 12.35
C LEU A 314 4.15 -16.95 12.57
N ASP A 315 2.83 -16.84 12.72
CA ASP A 315 1.94 -17.99 12.91
C ASP A 315 1.93 -18.92 11.69
N ALA A 316 2.05 -18.35 10.48
CA ALA A 316 2.05 -19.09 9.22
C ALA A 316 3.40 -19.76 8.91
N VAL A 317 4.51 -19.08 9.18
CA VAL A 317 5.87 -19.63 9.01
C VAL A 317 6.18 -20.68 10.08
N GLY A 318 5.57 -20.61 11.27
CA GLY A 318 5.72 -21.65 12.29
C GLY A 318 7.15 -21.84 12.81
N GLY A 319 7.44 -23.04 13.35
CA GLY A 319 8.77 -23.45 13.81
C GLY A 319 9.65 -23.99 12.69
N GLU A 320 10.96 -24.06 12.93
CA GLU A 320 11.94 -24.61 11.98
C GLU A 320 11.63 -26.08 11.62
N GLY A 321 11.73 -26.44 10.33
CA GLY A 321 11.69 -27.84 9.86
C GLY A 321 10.46 -28.30 9.05
N SER A 322 9.42 -27.48 8.83
CA SER A 322 8.28 -27.87 7.99
C SER A 322 8.47 -27.51 6.50
N ILE A 323 8.15 -28.42 5.58
CA ILE A 323 8.18 -28.16 4.11
C ILE A 323 7.22 -27.02 3.73
N THR A 324 6.09 -26.88 4.43
CA THR A 324 5.15 -25.78 4.16
C THR A 324 5.73 -24.43 4.61
N SER A 325 6.52 -24.40 5.69
CA SER A 325 7.13 -23.16 6.16
C SER A 325 8.29 -22.70 5.27
N SER A 326 9.08 -23.63 4.72
CA SER A 326 10.12 -23.29 3.75
C SER A 326 9.54 -22.75 2.44
N GLY A 327 8.49 -23.38 1.91
CA GLY A 327 7.82 -22.92 0.68
C GLY A 327 7.14 -21.56 0.83
N LEU A 328 6.52 -21.29 1.98
CA LEU A 328 5.95 -19.97 2.29
C LEU A 328 7.03 -18.91 2.40
N LEU A 329 8.11 -19.18 3.15
CA LEU A 329 9.21 -18.23 3.32
C LEU A 329 9.88 -17.87 1.98
N ALA A 330 10.09 -18.86 1.11
CA ALA A 330 10.59 -18.63 -0.25
C ALA A 330 9.67 -17.66 -1.02
N SER A 331 8.35 -17.92 -1.00
CA SER A 331 7.37 -17.08 -1.70
C SER A 331 7.27 -15.66 -1.12
N ILE A 332 7.40 -15.50 0.20
CA ILE A 332 7.48 -14.18 0.85
C ILE A 332 8.76 -13.46 0.38
N THR A 333 9.88 -14.17 0.29
CA THR A 333 11.17 -13.60 -0.13
C THR A 333 11.13 -13.11 -1.56
N GLU A 334 10.55 -13.88 -2.47
CA GLU A 334 10.34 -13.48 -3.87
C GLU A 334 9.50 -12.20 -3.97
N VAL A 335 8.36 -12.13 -3.26
CA VAL A 335 7.52 -10.93 -3.25
C VAL A 335 8.26 -9.74 -2.63
N VAL A 336 9.03 -9.93 -1.54
CA VAL A 336 9.87 -8.86 -0.98
C VAL A 336 10.87 -8.35 -2.02
N ASN A 337 11.53 -9.22 -2.77
CA ASN A 337 12.44 -8.82 -3.85
C ASN A 337 11.71 -8.08 -4.98
N LEU A 338 10.46 -8.44 -5.31
CA LEU A 338 9.64 -7.66 -6.24
C LEU A 338 9.34 -6.25 -5.72
N TRP A 339 9.05 -6.09 -4.43
CA TRP A 339 8.87 -4.77 -3.82
C TRP A 339 10.16 -3.94 -3.86
N LEU A 340 11.31 -4.56 -3.56
CA LEU A 340 12.62 -3.91 -3.61
C LEU A 340 12.98 -3.47 -5.04
N GLY A 341 12.56 -4.25 -6.05
CA GLY A 341 12.70 -3.90 -7.46
C GLY A 341 11.67 -2.93 -8.01
N GLY A 342 10.70 -2.46 -7.20
CA GLY A 342 9.68 -1.53 -7.66
C GLY A 342 8.63 -2.15 -8.59
N SER A 343 8.47 -3.47 -8.59
CA SER A 343 7.57 -4.20 -9.49
C SER A 343 6.10 -4.19 -9.07
N CYS A 344 5.73 -3.47 -8.01
CA CYS A 344 4.32 -3.27 -7.64
C CYS A 344 3.65 -2.26 -8.59
N PRO A 345 2.46 -2.54 -9.16
CA PRO A 345 1.75 -1.63 -10.04
C PRO A 345 1.56 -0.25 -9.42
N LYS A 346 1.96 0.80 -10.16
CA LYS A 346 1.93 2.20 -9.67
C LYS A 346 0.55 2.64 -9.18
N VAL A 347 -0.53 2.13 -9.78
CA VAL A 347 -1.91 2.41 -9.35
C VAL A 347 -2.19 1.99 -7.89
N LEU A 348 -1.43 1.03 -7.37
CA LEU A 348 -1.55 0.55 -5.99
C LEU A 348 -0.66 1.29 -5.00
N ALA A 349 0.24 2.16 -5.48
CA ALA A 349 1.18 2.88 -4.64
C ALA A 349 0.46 3.69 -3.55
N LYS A 350 -0.67 4.33 -3.87
CA LYS A 350 -1.47 5.09 -2.88
C LYS A 350 -1.92 4.23 -1.71
N PHE A 351 -2.28 2.96 -1.95
CA PHE A 351 -2.75 2.07 -0.89
C PHE A 351 -1.61 1.53 -0.05
N VAL A 352 -0.52 1.10 -0.69
CA VAL A 352 0.57 0.43 0.02
C VAL A 352 1.46 1.44 0.76
N ALA A 353 1.63 2.64 0.20
CA ALA A 353 2.31 3.74 0.86
C ALA A 353 1.42 4.46 1.89
N SER A 354 0.10 4.27 1.87
CA SER A 354 -0.78 4.87 2.88
C SER A 354 -0.62 4.23 4.26
N ALA A 355 -1.14 4.93 5.26
CA ALA A 355 -1.32 4.45 6.62
C ALA A 355 -2.63 5.02 7.19
N PRO A 356 -3.36 4.28 8.04
CA PRO A 356 -4.36 4.89 8.91
C PRO A 356 -3.66 5.77 9.94
N LEU A 357 -4.28 6.91 10.26
CA LEU A 357 -3.84 7.83 11.29
C LEU A 357 -4.63 7.58 12.58
N THR A 358 -3.93 7.48 13.71
CA THR A 358 -4.54 7.54 15.04
C THR A 358 -4.18 8.89 15.67
N PRO A 359 -5.14 9.80 15.89
CA PRO A 359 -4.88 11.11 16.47
C PRO A 359 -4.76 11.00 17.99
N LEU A 360 -3.53 10.98 18.52
CA LEU A 360 -3.33 11.00 19.97
C LEU A 360 -3.39 12.42 20.51
N LEU A 361 -4.05 12.62 21.65
CA LEU A 361 -4.01 13.88 22.37
C LEU A 361 -2.68 14.02 23.10
N LYS A 362 -2.08 15.21 22.99
CA LYS A 362 -0.95 15.64 23.82
C LYS A 362 -1.48 16.25 25.13
N PRO A 363 -0.61 16.38 26.16
CA PRO A 363 -0.96 17.09 27.40
C PRO A 363 -1.39 18.56 27.17
N ASP A 364 -0.84 19.22 26.15
CA ASP A 364 -1.14 20.60 25.75
C ASP A 364 -2.41 20.74 24.88
N LYS A 365 -3.24 19.69 24.79
CA LYS A 365 -4.42 19.57 23.90
C LYS A 365 -4.10 19.55 22.40
N GLY A 366 -2.83 19.60 21.99
CA GLY A 366 -2.44 19.41 20.61
C GLY A 366 -2.64 17.97 20.13
N ILE A 367 -2.76 17.77 18.82
CA ILE A 367 -2.90 16.42 18.24
C ILE A 367 -1.54 15.88 17.75
N ARG A 368 -1.25 14.61 18.01
CA ARG A 368 -0.11 13.88 17.44
C ARG A 368 -0.63 12.77 16.51
N PRO A 369 -0.48 12.89 15.18
CA PRO A 369 -0.83 11.82 14.27
C PRO A 369 0.14 10.65 14.42
N ILE A 370 -0.40 9.44 14.62
CA ILE A 370 0.38 8.19 14.55
C ILE A 370 -0.03 7.45 13.27
N ALA A 371 0.90 7.33 12.33
CA ALA A 371 0.72 6.59 11.09
C ALA A 371 1.21 5.14 11.24
N VAL A 372 0.34 4.16 10.99
CA VAL A 372 0.69 2.73 11.05
C VAL A 372 0.64 2.08 9.67
N GLY A 373 1.76 2.05 8.96
CA GLY A 373 1.84 1.40 7.64
C GLY A 373 1.54 -0.10 7.67
N GLY A 374 1.11 -0.64 6.52
CA GLY A 374 0.89 -2.07 6.32
C GLY A 374 2.15 -2.91 6.58
N ILE A 375 1.95 -4.19 6.91
CA ILE A 375 3.06 -5.06 7.32
C ILE A 375 4.03 -5.34 6.17
N TRP A 376 3.53 -5.43 4.93
CA TRP A 376 4.38 -5.55 3.74
C TRP A 376 5.38 -4.40 3.63
N ARG A 377 4.90 -3.15 3.64
CA ARG A 377 5.75 -1.95 3.59
C ARG A 377 6.78 -1.93 4.73
N ARG A 378 6.35 -2.27 5.95
CA ARG A 378 7.23 -2.27 7.13
C ARG A 378 8.26 -3.39 7.10
N LEU A 379 7.90 -4.57 6.60
CA LEU A 379 8.82 -5.69 6.41
C LEU A 379 9.90 -5.32 5.38
N VAL A 380 9.49 -4.82 4.21
CA VAL A 380 10.41 -4.36 3.16
C VAL A 380 11.34 -3.26 3.70
N SER A 381 10.81 -2.25 4.40
CA SER A 381 11.63 -1.19 5.00
C SER A 381 12.65 -1.74 6.00
N LYS A 382 12.26 -2.75 6.80
CA LYS A 382 13.15 -3.37 7.78
C LYS A 382 14.26 -4.20 7.10
N VAL A 383 13.93 -4.87 6.01
CA VAL A 383 14.89 -5.59 5.15
C VAL A 383 15.89 -4.62 4.54
N VAL A 384 15.43 -3.51 3.95
CA VAL A 384 16.31 -2.45 3.42
C VAL A 384 17.25 -1.95 4.51
N MET A 385 16.72 -1.55 5.66
CA MET A 385 17.53 -1.02 6.76
C MET A 385 18.51 -2.02 7.34
N LYS A 386 18.21 -3.31 7.27
CA LYS A 386 19.17 -4.35 7.66
C LYS A 386 20.33 -4.49 6.68
N LYS A 387 20.10 -4.26 5.38
CA LYS A 387 21.11 -4.37 4.33
C LYS A 387 21.97 -3.11 4.23
N VAL A 388 21.36 -1.93 4.14
CA VAL A 388 22.09 -0.67 3.87
C VAL A 388 22.23 0.24 5.10
N GLY A 389 21.62 -0.09 6.24
CA GLY A 389 21.55 0.83 7.38
C GLY A 389 22.91 1.25 7.93
N LYS A 390 23.88 0.33 8.01
CA LYS A 390 25.24 0.65 8.48
C LYS A 390 25.97 1.61 7.53
N GLU A 391 25.90 1.36 6.23
CA GLU A 391 26.48 2.20 5.19
C GLU A 391 25.82 3.59 5.21
N MET A 392 24.50 3.66 5.37
CA MET A 392 23.76 4.92 5.45
C MET A 392 24.11 5.71 6.72
N THR A 393 24.31 5.05 7.86
CA THR A 393 24.79 5.72 9.07
C THR A 393 26.19 6.32 8.86
N GLN A 394 27.09 5.59 8.21
CA GLN A 394 28.42 6.11 7.88
C GLN A 394 28.37 7.27 6.87
N TYR A 395 27.55 7.14 5.83
CA TYR A 395 27.38 8.15 4.79
C TYR A 395 26.81 9.46 5.34
N LEU A 396 25.76 9.38 6.17
CA LEU A 396 25.14 10.56 6.76
C LEU A 396 26.03 11.18 7.85
N GLY A 397 26.82 10.36 8.57
CA GLY A 397 27.73 10.80 9.61
C GLY A 397 27.05 11.77 10.58
N ASP A 398 27.68 12.92 10.80
CA ASP A 398 27.22 13.94 11.75
C ASP A 398 26.04 14.79 11.25
N HIS A 399 25.46 14.47 10.09
CA HIS A 399 24.27 15.15 9.56
C HIS A 399 22.96 14.51 10.04
N GLN A 400 23.01 13.33 10.65
CA GLN A 400 21.82 12.59 11.11
C GLN A 400 22.10 11.85 12.43
N PHE A 401 21.41 12.26 13.51
CA PHE A 401 21.52 11.62 14.82
C PHE A 401 20.26 10.83 15.23
N GLY A 402 19.17 10.92 14.48
CA GLY A 402 17.88 10.35 14.86
C GLY A 402 17.68 8.87 14.53
N VAL A 403 18.40 8.32 13.56
CA VAL A 403 18.18 6.94 13.07
C VAL A 403 19.52 6.20 12.95
N GLY A 404 19.61 5.02 13.57
CA GLY A 404 20.80 4.17 13.47
C GLY A 404 22.01 4.63 14.29
N VAL A 405 21.88 5.72 15.05
CA VAL A 405 22.91 6.27 15.93
C VAL A 405 22.52 6.00 17.39
N PRO A 406 23.23 5.11 18.11
CA PRO A 406 23.00 4.89 19.54
C PRO A 406 23.16 6.21 20.32
N ASN A 407 22.21 6.50 21.21
CA ASN A 407 22.19 7.72 22.04
C ASN A 407 22.29 9.03 21.23
N GLY A 408 21.75 9.05 20.01
CA GLY A 408 21.90 10.20 19.13
C GLY A 408 21.22 11.48 19.64
N ALA A 409 20.12 11.38 20.40
CA ALA A 409 19.49 12.56 21.01
C ALA A 409 20.41 13.22 22.05
N GLU A 410 21.07 12.40 22.87
CA GLU A 410 22.05 12.82 23.86
C GLU A 410 23.30 13.40 23.19
N ALA A 411 23.75 12.79 22.08
CA ALA A 411 24.91 13.28 21.32
C ALA A 411 24.73 14.72 20.81
N VAL A 412 23.54 15.08 20.32
CA VAL A 412 23.24 16.47 19.90
C VAL A 412 23.40 17.44 21.07
N GLN A 413 22.92 17.08 22.26
CA GLN A 413 23.01 17.92 23.44
C GLN A 413 24.47 18.13 23.89
N THR A 414 25.30 17.08 23.83
CA THR A 414 26.74 17.16 24.15
C THR A 414 27.49 18.07 23.17
N VAL A 415 27.18 18.01 21.87
CA VAL A 415 27.78 18.91 20.87
C VAL A 415 27.39 20.36 21.15
N GLN A 416 26.11 20.64 21.44
CA GLN A 416 25.62 21.99 21.71
C GLN A 416 26.25 22.61 22.97
N THR A 417 26.41 21.81 24.03
CA THR A 417 27.09 22.25 25.26
C THR A 417 28.58 22.47 25.03
N GLY A 418 29.27 21.55 24.34
CA GLY A 418 30.69 21.70 24.02
C GLY A 418 31.01 22.92 23.15
N PHE A 419 30.17 23.25 22.16
CA PHE A 419 30.28 24.48 21.38
C PHE A 419 30.09 25.72 22.24
N SER A 420 29.07 25.75 23.11
CA SER A 420 28.85 26.88 24.02
C SER A 420 30.05 27.13 24.94
N THR A 421 30.66 26.08 25.48
CA THR A 421 31.84 26.19 26.35
C THR A 421 33.09 26.65 25.61
N ARG A 422 33.28 26.24 24.34
CA ARG A 422 34.38 26.73 23.49
C ARG A 422 34.16 28.17 23.03
N PHE A 423 32.92 28.54 22.71
CA PHE A 423 32.56 29.90 22.30
C PHE A 423 32.72 30.88 23.46
N MET A 424 32.27 30.52 24.67
CA MET A 424 32.50 31.32 25.89
C MET A 424 33.98 31.47 26.26
N ARG A 425 34.86 30.56 25.82
CA ARG A 425 36.32 30.69 26.00
C ARG A 425 37.02 31.50 24.90
N MET A 426 36.31 31.80 23.80
CA MET A 426 36.86 32.54 22.65
C MET A 426 36.30 33.97 22.53
N VAL A 427 35.34 34.36 23.38
CA VAL A 427 34.96 35.77 23.55
C VAL A 427 35.83 36.34 24.68
N PRO A 428 36.75 37.27 24.39
CA PRO A 428 37.67 37.85 25.38
C PRO A 428 36.97 38.71 26.44
#